data_AF-A0A4V3WMN8-F1
#
_entry.id   AF-A0A4V3WMN8-F1
#
_cell.length_a   1.000
_cell.length_b   1.000
_cell.length_c   1.000
_cell.angle_alpha   90.00
_cell.angle_beta   90.00
_cell.angle_gamma   90.00
#
_symmetry.space_group_name_H-M   'P 1'
#
loop_
_entity.id
_entity.type
_entity.pdbx_description
1 polymer ?
#
loop_
_entity_poly.entity_id
_entity_poly.type
_entity_poly.pdbx_seq_one_letter_code
_entity_poly.pdbx_strand_id
1 'polypeptide(L)'
;MYLLQVQSGGPEYDVPLGRRDGLTFATRNATLDNLPAPTNNASVILTSLARKKFDATDVVALSGGHTIGLGHCTSFENRLYPTQDPTMETDFASDLKVICPTTNSTNTTVLDIRTPNKFDNKYYVDLVHRQGLFTSDQDLYTDDRTHDIVESFANDQNLFFEKFVSAMIKMGQLSVLTGGKGEIRANCSVRNSDNLDLVSVVEEDLETAAELRLYPTQDPTMETDFASDLKVICPTTNSTNTTVLDIRTPNQFDNKYYVDLVHRQGLFTSDQDLYTDDRTHDIVESFANDQNLFFEKFVSAMIKMGQLSVLTGGKGEIRANCSVRNSDNLDLVSVVEEDLETAAELR
;
A
#
# COMPACT_ATOMS: atom_id res chain seq x y z
N MET A 1 9.26 4.20 -8.84
CA MET A 1 7.97 4.93 -8.80
C MET A 1 6.90 3.91 -9.17
N TYR A 2 6.10 3.44 -8.21
CA TYR A 2 5.02 2.49 -8.51
C TYR A 2 3.76 3.30 -8.82
N LEU A 3 3.41 3.35 -10.10
CA LEU A 3 2.12 3.83 -10.57
C LEU A 3 1.07 2.79 -10.16
N LEU A 4 0.17 3.16 -9.24
CA LEU A 4 -1.02 2.35 -8.99
C LEU A 4 -1.93 2.47 -10.21
N GLN A 5 -1.97 1.42 -11.02
CA GLN A 5 -2.90 1.33 -12.14
C GLN A 5 -4.33 1.47 -11.61
N VAL A 6 -5.03 2.50 -12.08
CA VAL A 6 -6.36 2.85 -11.57
C VAL A 6 -7.43 1.98 -12.22
N GLN A 7 -7.56 0.75 -11.72
CA GLN A 7 -8.45 -0.27 -12.29
C GLN A 7 -9.93 0.14 -12.33
N SER A 8 -10.33 1.11 -11.49
CA SER A 8 -11.70 1.62 -11.39
C SER A 8 -11.93 3.01 -12.03
N GLY A 9 -10.93 3.62 -12.69
CA GLY A 9 -11.07 4.88 -13.43
C GLY A 9 -10.90 6.21 -12.66
N GLY A 10 -10.46 6.15 -11.39
CA GLY A 10 -10.03 7.31 -10.60
C GLY A 10 -8.66 7.91 -10.98
N PRO A 11 -8.11 8.82 -10.15
CA PRO A 11 -6.86 9.51 -10.43
C PRO A 11 -5.62 8.67 -10.12
N GLU A 12 -4.58 8.87 -10.93
CA GLU A 12 -3.24 8.33 -10.70
C GLU A 12 -2.43 9.29 -9.82
N TYR A 13 -1.66 8.75 -8.87
CA TYR A 13 -0.84 9.58 -7.98
C TYR A 13 0.33 8.80 -7.37
N ASP A 14 1.39 9.53 -7.04
CA ASP A 14 2.57 8.97 -6.39
C ASP A 14 2.27 8.60 -4.93
N VAL A 15 2.58 7.35 -4.58
CA VAL A 15 2.41 6.84 -3.22
C VAL A 15 3.73 6.92 -2.45
N PRO A 16 3.80 7.68 -1.34
CA PRO A 16 4.96 7.66 -0.46
C PRO A 16 5.17 6.25 0.11
N LEU A 17 6.40 5.75 0.06
CA LEU A 17 6.79 4.42 0.53
C LEU A 17 7.63 4.48 1.83
N GLY A 18 8.07 3.33 2.34
CA GLY A 18 8.97 3.24 3.50
C GLY A 18 8.29 3.08 4.86
N ARG A 19 6.98 2.82 4.88
CA ARG A 19 6.28 2.42 6.11
C ARG A 19 6.71 1.02 6.55
N ARG A 20 6.74 0.81 7.85
CA ARG A 20 7.02 -0.49 8.49
C ARG A 20 5.81 -0.99 9.27
N ASP A 21 5.73 -2.31 9.45
CA ASP A 21 4.62 -2.99 10.09
C ASP A 21 4.66 -2.84 11.61
N GLY A 22 3.48 -2.58 12.21
CA GLY A 22 3.34 -2.42 13.66
C GLY A 22 3.51 -3.74 14.42
N LEU A 23 4.05 -3.68 15.64
CA LEU A 23 4.27 -4.88 16.47
C LEU A 23 3.12 -5.17 17.45
N THR A 24 2.09 -4.34 17.46
CA THR A 24 0.98 -4.43 18.41
C THR A 24 -0.33 -4.71 17.70
N PHE A 25 -1.12 -5.64 18.25
CA PHE A 25 -2.47 -5.88 17.76
C PHE A 25 -3.40 -4.72 18.10
N ALA A 26 -4.30 -4.38 17.17
CA ALA A 26 -5.36 -3.43 17.43
C ALA A 26 -6.33 -4.01 18.47
N THR A 27 -6.73 -3.20 19.44
CA THR A 27 -7.75 -3.57 20.43
C THR A 27 -9.12 -3.07 19.98
N ARG A 28 -10.20 -3.71 20.46
CA ARG A 28 -11.57 -3.25 20.19
C ARG A 28 -11.77 -1.77 20.56
N ASN A 29 -11.24 -1.34 21.70
CA ASN A 29 -11.35 0.06 22.14
C ASN A 29 -10.62 1.00 21.19
N ALA A 30 -9.40 0.64 20.76
CA ALA A 30 -8.67 1.43 19.78
C ALA A 30 -9.44 1.58 18.46
N THR A 31 -10.12 0.52 18.01
CA THR A 31 -10.97 0.58 16.80
C THR A 31 -12.15 1.53 16.99
N LEU A 32 -12.91 1.38 18.08
CA LEU A 32 -14.10 2.20 18.35
C LEU A 32 -13.76 3.69 18.54
N ASP A 33 -12.61 3.99 19.13
CA ASP A 33 -12.16 5.37 19.38
C ASP A 33 -11.69 6.10 18.11
N ASN A 34 -11.29 5.35 17.08
CA ASN A 34 -10.57 5.90 15.92
C ASN A 34 -11.30 5.74 14.58
N LEU A 35 -12.32 4.89 14.47
CA LEU A 35 -13.11 4.73 13.25
C LEU A 35 -14.49 5.40 13.41
N PRO A 36 -14.80 6.43 12.60
CA PRO A 36 -16.15 6.98 12.55
C PRO A 36 -17.17 5.91 12.13
N ALA A 37 -18.33 5.92 12.79
CA ALA A 37 -19.43 5.03 12.46
C ALA A 37 -20.30 5.62 11.33
N PRO A 38 -20.98 4.79 10.52
CA PRO A 38 -21.88 5.26 9.45
C PRO A 38 -23.09 6.06 9.98
N THR A 39 -23.39 5.94 11.28
CA THR A 39 -24.46 6.67 11.98
C THR A 39 -23.99 8.01 12.56
N ASN A 40 -22.70 8.35 12.47
CA ASN A 40 -22.21 9.63 12.94
C ASN A 40 -22.62 10.77 12.00
N ASN A 41 -22.89 11.93 12.58
CA ASN A 41 -23.11 13.17 11.84
C ASN A 41 -21.78 13.85 11.50
N ALA A 42 -21.79 14.82 10.59
CA ALA A 42 -20.63 15.55 10.11
C ALA A 42 -19.86 16.21 11.26
N SER A 43 -20.55 16.76 12.26
CA SER A 43 -19.93 17.34 13.46
C SER A 43 -19.02 16.35 14.21
N VAL A 44 -19.49 15.11 14.42
CA VAL A 44 -18.71 14.05 15.09
C VAL A 44 -17.54 13.62 14.22
N ILE A 45 -17.75 13.44 12.91
CA ILE A 45 -16.71 13.02 11.96
C ILE A 45 -15.60 14.06 11.88
N LEU A 46 -15.95 15.33 11.65
CA LEU A 46 -15.03 16.46 11.56
C LEU A 46 -14.22 16.60 12.86
N THR A 47 -14.87 16.54 14.02
CA THR A 47 -14.17 16.60 15.32
C THR A 47 -13.21 15.43 15.51
N SER A 48 -13.61 14.23 15.09
CA SER A 48 -12.79 13.04 15.22
C SER A 48 -11.55 13.10 14.34
N LEU A 49 -11.71 13.49 13.07
CA LEU A 49 -10.63 13.53 12.08
C LEU A 49 -9.76 14.78 12.21
N ALA A 50 -10.26 15.88 12.77
CA ALA A 50 -9.45 17.04 13.14
C ALA A 50 -8.35 16.68 14.16
N ARG A 51 -8.60 15.73 15.07
CA ARG A 51 -7.56 15.21 16.00
C ARG A 51 -6.42 14.50 15.27
N LYS A 52 -6.67 14.04 14.03
CA LYS A 52 -5.70 13.43 13.11
C LYS A 52 -5.20 14.43 12.05
N LYS A 53 -5.46 15.73 12.28
CA LYS A 53 -5.08 16.87 11.44
C LYS A 53 -5.75 16.92 10.06
N PHE A 54 -6.89 16.27 9.88
CA PHE A 54 -7.71 16.43 8.67
C PHE A 54 -8.65 17.61 8.82
N ASP A 55 -8.76 18.42 7.77
CA ASP A 55 -9.75 19.49 7.69
C ASP A 55 -11.04 19.01 7.01
N ALA A 56 -12.03 19.91 6.86
CA ALA A 56 -13.31 19.56 6.26
C ALA A 56 -13.18 19.10 4.80
N THR A 57 -12.27 19.70 4.03
CA THR A 57 -12.03 19.31 2.64
C THR A 57 -11.45 17.91 2.55
N ASP A 58 -10.49 17.57 3.41
CA ASP A 58 -9.96 16.21 3.48
C ASP A 58 -11.05 15.19 3.80
N VAL A 59 -11.92 15.49 4.77
CA VAL A 59 -13.01 14.60 5.19
C VAL A 59 -13.97 14.36 4.03
N VAL A 60 -14.45 15.42 3.37
CA VAL A 60 -15.38 15.31 2.24
C VAL A 60 -14.73 14.57 1.06
N ALA A 61 -13.44 14.82 0.80
CA ALA A 61 -12.71 14.14 -0.25
C ALA A 61 -12.59 12.64 0.03
N LEU A 62 -12.12 12.24 1.22
CA LEU A 62 -11.95 10.84 1.60
C LEU A 62 -13.27 10.06 1.63
N SER A 63 -14.37 10.70 2.02
CA SER A 63 -15.71 10.09 1.94
C SER A 63 -16.11 9.75 0.51
N GLY A 64 -15.54 10.42 -0.50
CA GLY A 64 -15.68 10.06 -1.91
C GLY A 64 -15.20 8.65 -2.25
N GLY A 65 -14.45 7.99 -1.37
CA GLY A 65 -14.16 6.56 -1.50
C GLY A 65 -15.40 5.66 -1.56
N HIS A 66 -16.55 6.14 -1.07
CA HIS A 66 -17.84 5.47 -1.17
C HIS A 66 -18.47 5.54 -2.58
N THR A 67 -17.81 6.13 -3.59
CA THR A 67 -18.22 6.00 -5.00
C THR A 67 -18.15 4.55 -5.52
N ILE A 68 -17.44 3.66 -4.81
CA ILE A 68 -17.38 2.23 -5.09
C ILE A 68 -17.64 1.40 -3.83
N GLY A 69 -18.12 0.17 -4.02
CA GLY A 69 -18.24 -0.81 -2.94
C GLY A 69 -19.68 -1.01 -2.45
N LEU A 70 -19.81 -1.73 -1.34
CA LEU A 70 -21.09 -2.20 -0.81
C LEU A 70 -21.27 -1.78 0.66
N GLY A 71 -22.52 -1.50 1.03
CA GLY A 71 -22.98 -1.28 2.40
C GLY A 71 -23.94 -2.38 2.84
N HIS A 72 -23.79 -2.85 4.08
CA HIS A 72 -24.69 -3.82 4.68
C HIS A 72 -25.91 -3.11 5.30
N CYS A 73 -27.10 -3.72 5.25
CA CYS A 73 -28.33 -3.11 5.79
C CYS A 73 -28.18 -2.61 7.24
N THR A 74 -27.49 -3.36 8.10
CA THR A 74 -27.25 -2.98 9.51
C THR A 74 -26.47 -1.68 9.69
N SER A 75 -25.81 -1.17 8.63
CA SER A 75 -25.10 0.10 8.64
C SER A 75 -26.00 1.33 8.39
N PHE A 76 -27.21 1.14 7.84
CA PHE A 76 -28.12 2.23 7.47
C PHE A 76 -29.60 1.99 7.78
N GLU A 77 -29.99 0.82 8.31
CA GLU A 77 -31.39 0.49 8.62
C GLU A 77 -32.06 1.46 9.62
N ASN A 78 -31.25 2.13 10.45
CA ASN A 78 -31.73 3.19 11.35
C ASN A 78 -32.30 4.40 10.61
N ARG A 79 -32.01 4.54 9.32
CA ARG A 79 -32.58 5.55 8.43
C ARG A 79 -33.86 5.11 7.75
N LEU A 80 -34.22 3.82 7.82
CA LEU A 80 -35.42 3.27 7.19
C LEU A 80 -36.53 2.98 8.21
N TYR A 81 -36.17 2.58 9.44
CA TYR A 81 -37.09 2.07 10.45
C TYR A 81 -36.85 2.66 11.85
N PRO A 82 -37.91 2.77 12.69
CA PRO A 82 -39.33 2.56 12.34
C PRO A 82 -39.89 3.69 11.47
N THR A 83 -39.19 4.82 11.40
CA THR A 83 -39.54 5.99 10.60
C THR A 83 -38.37 6.28 9.67
N GLN A 84 -38.70 6.62 8.42
CA GLN A 84 -37.71 7.02 7.44
C GLN A 84 -37.04 8.33 7.84
N ASP A 85 -35.73 8.40 7.65
CA ASP A 85 -34.94 9.63 7.80
C ASP A 85 -35.47 10.70 6.81
N PRO A 86 -35.88 11.88 7.31
CA PRO A 86 -36.44 12.95 6.46
C PRO A 86 -35.41 13.55 5.48
N THR A 87 -34.12 13.29 5.68
CA THR A 87 -33.07 13.76 4.76
C THR A 87 -32.90 12.85 3.53
N MET A 88 -33.48 11.65 3.54
CA MET A 88 -33.40 10.65 2.47
C MET A 88 -34.53 10.82 1.46
N GLU A 89 -34.20 10.73 0.18
CA GLU A 89 -35.16 10.74 -0.93
C GLU A 89 -36.16 9.56 -0.81
N THR A 90 -37.42 9.80 -1.15
CA THR A 90 -38.53 8.88 -0.83
C THR A 90 -38.52 7.63 -1.70
N ASP A 91 -38.21 7.75 -2.99
CA ASP A 91 -38.16 6.61 -3.90
C ASP A 91 -36.92 5.76 -3.58
N PHE A 92 -35.77 6.39 -3.34
CA PHE A 92 -34.56 5.71 -2.87
C PHE A 92 -34.78 4.95 -1.56
N ALA A 93 -35.46 5.56 -0.57
CA ALA A 93 -35.82 4.87 0.66
C ALA A 93 -36.75 3.68 0.41
N SER A 94 -37.64 3.77 -0.58
CA SER A 94 -38.54 2.69 -0.98
C SER A 94 -37.77 1.53 -1.61
N ASP A 95 -36.82 1.82 -2.49
CA ASP A 95 -35.93 0.82 -3.09
C ASP A 95 -35.08 0.12 -2.02
N LEU A 96 -34.52 0.88 -1.08
CA LEU A 96 -33.75 0.32 0.04
C LEU A 96 -34.60 -0.57 0.95
N LYS A 97 -35.88 -0.27 1.15
CA LYS A 97 -36.81 -1.13 1.92
C LYS A 97 -37.14 -2.44 1.20
N VAL A 98 -37.00 -2.52 -0.12
CA VAL A 98 -37.08 -3.80 -0.84
C VAL A 98 -35.86 -4.67 -0.54
N ILE A 99 -34.67 -4.05 -0.47
CA ILE A 99 -33.41 -4.74 -0.19
C ILE A 99 -33.29 -5.12 1.30
N CYS A 100 -33.71 -4.22 2.18
CA CYS A 100 -33.64 -4.33 3.63
C CYS A 100 -35.06 -4.29 4.22
N PRO A 101 -35.87 -5.36 4.08
CA PRO A 101 -37.31 -5.33 4.42
C PRO A 101 -37.62 -5.16 5.90
N THR A 102 -36.67 -5.48 6.78
CA THR A 102 -36.80 -5.35 8.24
C THR A 102 -35.48 -4.90 8.86
N THR A 103 -35.54 -4.44 10.11
CA THR A 103 -34.34 -4.31 10.96
C THR A 103 -33.60 -5.65 11.06
N ASN A 104 -32.27 -5.59 11.16
CA ASN A 104 -31.33 -6.72 11.13
C ASN A 104 -31.35 -7.55 9.83
N SER A 105 -31.76 -6.97 8.71
CA SER A 105 -31.57 -7.62 7.40
C SER A 105 -30.07 -7.81 7.14
N THR A 106 -29.68 -8.93 6.53
CA THR A 106 -28.27 -9.24 6.24
C THR A 106 -27.84 -8.98 4.80
N ASN A 107 -28.71 -8.30 4.04
CA ASN A 107 -28.47 -7.97 2.65
C ASN A 107 -27.44 -6.84 2.52
N THR A 108 -26.88 -6.71 1.32
CA THR A 108 -25.98 -5.62 0.95
C THR A 108 -26.55 -4.88 -0.25
N THR A 109 -26.17 -3.61 -0.38
CA THR A 109 -26.46 -2.75 -1.53
C THR A 109 -25.23 -1.93 -1.89
N VAL A 110 -25.23 -1.34 -3.07
CA VAL A 110 -24.14 -0.47 -3.56
C VAL A 110 -24.10 0.84 -2.78
N LEU A 111 -22.90 1.39 -2.56
CA LEU A 111 -22.71 2.69 -1.90
C LEU A 111 -23.03 3.87 -2.83
N ASP A 112 -22.80 3.68 -4.14
CA ASP A 112 -23.10 4.63 -5.22
C ASP A 112 -24.11 3.97 -6.16
N ILE A 113 -25.30 4.57 -6.29
CA ILE A 113 -26.38 3.98 -7.09
C ILE A 113 -26.27 4.30 -8.58
N ARG A 114 -25.42 5.26 -8.96
CA ARG A 114 -25.27 5.73 -10.34
C ARG A 114 -24.18 4.94 -11.05
N THR A 115 -23.05 4.71 -10.40
CA THR A 115 -21.87 4.03 -10.98
C THR A 115 -21.16 3.11 -9.98
N PRO A 116 -21.77 1.99 -9.56
CA PRO A 116 -21.30 1.17 -8.43
C PRO A 116 -19.84 0.66 -8.45
N ASN A 117 -19.26 0.54 -9.65
CA ASN A 117 -17.95 -0.08 -9.88
C ASN A 117 -16.92 0.90 -10.47
N LYS A 118 -17.28 2.18 -10.61
CA LYS A 118 -16.41 3.19 -11.21
C LYS A 118 -16.10 4.26 -10.18
N PHE A 119 -14.81 4.54 -10.03
CA PHE A 119 -14.35 5.61 -9.16
C PHE A 119 -14.52 6.95 -9.87
N ASP A 120 -15.58 7.67 -9.56
CA ASP A 120 -15.84 9.00 -10.11
C ASP A 120 -16.58 9.89 -9.10
N ASN A 121 -17.13 11.03 -9.54
CA ASN A 121 -17.76 11.98 -8.63
C ASN A 121 -19.25 11.69 -8.36
N LYS A 122 -19.79 10.56 -8.83
CA LYS A 122 -21.23 10.29 -8.75
C LYS A 122 -21.72 10.10 -7.32
N TYR A 123 -20.87 9.62 -6.41
CA TYR A 123 -21.10 9.71 -4.97
C TYR A 123 -21.61 11.09 -4.52
N TYR A 124 -20.96 12.19 -4.93
CA TYR A 124 -21.41 13.53 -4.53
C TYR A 124 -22.71 13.95 -5.23
N VAL A 125 -22.93 13.48 -6.46
CA VAL A 125 -24.21 13.66 -7.15
C VAL A 125 -25.33 12.93 -6.40
N ASP A 126 -25.08 11.75 -5.84
CA ASP A 126 -26.02 11.04 -4.97
C ASP A 126 -26.39 11.89 -3.75
N LEU A 127 -25.39 12.48 -3.06
CA LEU A 127 -25.63 13.31 -1.88
C LEU A 127 -26.52 14.53 -2.18
N VAL A 128 -26.25 15.22 -3.29
CA VAL A 128 -27.04 16.38 -3.75
C VAL A 128 -28.50 15.99 -4.01
N HIS A 129 -28.73 14.77 -4.50
CA HIS A 129 -30.07 14.22 -4.75
C HIS A 129 -30.69 13.54 -3.53
N ARG A 130 -30.10 13.66 -2.34
CA ARG A 130 -30.56 13.02 -1.09
C ARG A 130 -30.53 11.49 -1.12
N GLN A 131 -29.58 10.94 -1.86
CA GLN A 131 -29.40 9.51 -2.13
C GLN A 131 -28.10 8.96 -1.53
N GLY A 132 -27.48 9.66 -0.57
CA GLY A 132 -26.38 9.10 0.21
C GLY A 132 -26.87 7.96 1.10
N LEU A 133 -26.14 6.84 1.13
CA LEU A 133 -26.59 5.63 1.85
C LEU A 133 -26.52 5.79 3.37
N PHE A 134 -25.37 6.19 3.91
CA PHE A 134 -25.18 6.32 5.36
C PHE A 134 -25.60 7.71 5.86
N THR A 135 -25.86 7.82 7.18
CA THR A 135 -26.04 9.13 7.83
C THR A 135 -24.76 9.95 7.66
N SER A 136 -23.59 9.32 7.82
CA SER A 136 -22.28 9.94 7.63
C SER A 136 -22.04 10.48 6.22
N ASP A 137 -22.73 9.95 5.21
CA ASP A 137 -22.65 10.43 3.83
C ASP A 137 -23.58 11.62 3.64
N GLN A 138 -24.88 11.42 3.89
CA GLN A 138 -25.88 12.43 3.61
C GLN A 138 -25.68 13.68 4.46
N ASP A 139 -25.13 13.53 5.66
CA ASP A 139 -24.90 14.65 6.56
C ASP A 139 -23.76 15.59 6.11
N LEU A 140 -22.87 15.13 5.23
CA LEU A 140 -21.87 16.01 4.59
C LEU A 140 -22.55 17.06 3.71
N TYR A 141 -23.68 16.72 3.08
CA TYR A 141 -24.44 17.66 2.27
C TYR A 141 -25.39 18.51 3.12
N THR A 142 -25.84 18.06 4.28
CA THR A 142 -26.73 18.87 5.14
C THR A 142 -26.00 19.77 6.13
N ASP A 143 -24.71 19.53 6.42
CA ASP A 143 -23.91 20.39 7.30
C ASP A 143 -23.31 21.58 6.54
N ASP A 144 -23.56 22.80 7.04
CA ASP A 144 -23.14 24.06 6.42
C ASP A 144 -21.62 24.15 6.14
N ARG A 145 -20.78 23.45 6.91
CA ARG A 145 -19.32 23.51 6.74
C ARG A 145 -18.80 22.67 5.57
N THR A 146 -19.59 21.70 5.13
CA THR A 146 -19.20 20.72 4.11
C THR A 146 -20.08 20.79 2.86
N HIS A 147 -21.26 21.41 2.95
CA HIS A 147 -22.24 21.57 1.87
C HIS A 147 -21.60 22.08 0.56
N ASP A 148 -20.94 23.25 0.60
CA ASP A 148 -20.33 23.87 -0.59
C ASP A 148 -19.22 22.99 -1.19
N ILE A 149 -18.51 22.22 -0.36
CA ILE A 149 -17.45 21.31 -0.82
C ILE A 149 -18.09 20.14 -1.59
N VAL A 150 -19.17 19.56 -1.06
CA VAL A 150 -19.93 18.49 -1.73
C VAL A 150 -20.46 18.98 -3.08
N GLU A 151 -21.07 20.16 -3.14
CA GLU A 151 -21.54 20.73 -4.41
C GLU A 151 -20.39 20.95 -5.41
N SER A 152 -19.24 21.45 -4.94
CA SER A 152 -18.09 21.67 -5.81
C SER A 152 -17.57 20.37 -6.43
N PHE A 153 -17.53 19.27 -5.66
CA PHE A 153 -17.08 17.97 -6.14
C PHE A 153 -18.11 17.29 -7.04
N ALA A 154 -19.42 17.49 -6.78
CA ALA A 154 -20.49 17.02 -7.66
C ALA A 154 -20.43 17.69 -9.04
N ASN A 155 -20.02 18.95 -9.10
CA ASN A 155 -19.92 19.73 -10.34
C ASN A 155 -18.57 19.55 -11.06
N ASP A 156 -17.48 19.28 -10.34
CA ASP A 156 -16.14 19.15 -10.90
C ASP A 156 -15.42 17.89 -10.40
N GLN A 157 -15.40 16.86 -11.26
CA GLN A 157 -14.71 15.60 -10.97
C GLN A 157 -13.19 15.77 -10.85
N ASN A 158 -12.58 16.71 -11.60
CA ASN A 158 -11.13 16.92 -11.53
C ASN A 158 -10.76 17.53 -10.19
N LEU A 159 -11.57 18.48 -9.70
CA LEU A 159 -11.40 19.04 -8.35
C LEU A 159 -11.53 17.95 -7.28
N PHE A 160 -12.55 17.09 -7.37
CA PHE A 160 -12.66 15.93 -6.48
C PHE A 160 -11.39 15.07 -6.50
N PHE A 161 -10.93 14.67 -7.69
CA PHE A 161 -9.75 13.83 -7.84
C PHE A 161 -8.48 14.48 -7.26
N GLU A 162 -8.25 15.76 -7.51
CA GLU A 162 -7.12 16.50 -6.93
C GLU A 162 -7.15 16.48 -5.39
N LYS A 163 -8.31 16.75 -4.79
CA LYS A 163 -8.46 16.76 -3.33
C LYS A 163 -8.41 15.36 -2.73
N PHE A 164 -8.96 14.36 -3.43
CA PHE A 164 -8.87 12.96 -3.03
C PHE A 164 -7.42 12.49 -2.94
N VAL A 165 -6.61 12.77 -3.96
CA VAL A 165 -5.18 12.44 -3.97
C VAL A 165 -4.46 13.09 -2.79
N SER A 166 -4.67 14.39 -2.58
CA SER A 166 -4.05 15.14 -1.49
C SER A 166 -4.40 14.55 -0.12
N ALA A 167 -5.68 14.24 0.10
CA ALA A 167 -6.18 13.67 1.34
C ALA A 167 -5.71 12.22 1.55
N MET A 168 -5.64 11.41 0.47
CA MET A 168 -5.14 10.03 0.51
C MET A 168 -3.65 9.96 0.84
N ILE A 169 -2.82 10.85 0.29
CA ILE A 169 -1.39 10.96 0.64
C ILE A 169 -1.25 11.28 2.13
N LYS A 170 -2.02 12.26 2.62
CA LYS A 170 -2.05 12.66 4.03
C LYS A 170 -2.52 11.52 4.94
N MET A 171 -3.60 10.82 4.58
CA MET A 171 -4.12 9.65 5.29
C MET A 171 -3.11 8.50 5.33
N GLY A 172 -2.47 8.22 4.21
CA GLY A 172 -1.43 7.21 4.15
C GLY A 172 -0.29 7.50 5.12
N GLN A 173 0.03 8.76 5.43
CA GLN A 173 1.16 9.11 6.30
C GLN A 173 0.80 9.20 7.80
N LEU A 174 -0.42 8.83 8.20
CA LEU A 174 -0.86 8.94 9.59
C LEU A 174 -0.08 7.98 10.50
N SER A 175 0.66 8.54 11.46
CA SER A 175 1.35 7.81 12.55
C SER A 175 2.21 6.62 12.09
N VAL A 176 2.89 6.76 10.95
CA VAL A 176 3.69 5.69 10.34
C VAL A 176 4.94 5.34 11.15
N LEU A 177 5.35 4.07 11.07
CA LEU A 177 6.63 3.59 11.59
C LEU A 177 7.68 3.62 10.48
N THR A 178 8.88 4.11 10.80
CA THR A 178 10.01 4.27 9.87
C THR A 178 11.34 3.95 10.56
N GLY A 179 12.41 3.77 9.77
CA GLY A 179 13.75 3.48 10.30
C GLY A 179 13.79 2.16 11.09
N GLY A 180 14.38 2.18 12.28
CA GLY A 180 14.43 1.01 13.17
C GLY A 180 13.13 0.66 13.90
N LYS A 181 12.01 1.36 13.64
CA LYS A 181 10.73 1.12 14.33
C LYS A 181 9.84 0.17 13.52
N GLY A 182 9.29 -0.85 14.17
CA GLY A 182 8.47 -1.87 13.49
C GLY A 182 9.31 -2.86 12.69
N GLU A 183 8.65 -3.66 11.85
CA GLU A 183 9.29 -4.75 11.08
C GLU A 183 8.86 -4.72 9.60
N ILE A 184 9.52 -5.53 8.76
CA ILE A 184 9.01 -5.91 7.44
C ILE A 184 8.53 -7.34 7.59
N ARG A 185 7.22 -7.57 7.57
CA ARG A 185 6.68 -8.92 7.76
C ARG A 185 6.88 -9.76 6.50
N ALA A 186 7.39 -10.98 6.68
CA ALA A 186 7.37 -11.99 5.61
C ALA A 186 5.93 -12.49 5.35
N ASN A 187 5.07 -12.43 6.36
CA ASN A 187 3.65 -12.75 6.26
C ASN A 187 2.82 -11.70 7.02
N CYS A 188 2.02 -10.91 6.30
CA CYS A 188 1.24 -9.80 6.88
C CYS A 188 0.32 -10.21 8.04
N SER A 189 -0.09 -11.49 8.10
CA SER A 189 -1.05 -12.00 9.10
C SER A 189 -0.42 -12.24 10.48
N VAL A 190 0.90 -12.34 10.56
CA VAL A 190 1.62 -12.67 11.78
C VAL A 190 2.81 -11.73 11.96
N ARG A 191 3.23 -11.50 13.21
CA ARG A 191 4.51 -10.84 13.47
C ARG A 191 5.64 -11.79 13.14
N ASN A 192 6.80 -11.27 12.77
CA ASN A 192 7.97 -12.14 12.68
C ASN A 192 8.26 -12.71 14.08
N SER A 193 8.63 -13.99 14.14
CA SER A 193 8.96 -14.64 15.40
C SER A 193 10.27 -14.07 15.94
N ASP A 194 10.38 -13.88 17.26
CA ASP A 194 11.67 -13.58 17.91
C ASP A 194 12.66 -14.76 17.75
N ASN A 195 12.17 -15.94 17.36
CA ASN A 195 13.00 -17.08 16.98
C ASN A 195 13.43 -16.96 15.51
N LEU A 196 14.28 -15.97 15.27
CA LEU A 196 15.01 -15.85 14.02
C LEU A 196 16.35 -16.57 14.17
N ASP A 197 16.32 -17.88 14.01
CA ASP A 197 17.33 -18.61 13.23
C ASP A 197 17.18 -18.23 11.73
N LEU A 198 16.98 -16.94 11.43
CA LEU A 198 17.56 -16.39 10.20
C LEU A 198 19.04 -16.26 10.54
N VAL A 199 19.72 -17.40 10.46
CA VAL A 199 21.12 -17.46 10.09
C VAL A 199 21.19 -16.65 8.81
N SER A 200 21.55 -15.37 8.94
CA SER A 200 22.33 -14.71 7.93
C SER A 200 23.37 -15.74 7.53
N VAL A 201 23.39 -16.14 6.26
CA VAL A 201 24.45 -16.98 5.71
C VAL A 201 25.72 -16.13 5.65
N VAL A 202 26.18 -15.70 6.82
CA VAL A 202 27.56 -15.33 7.09
C VAL A 202 28.08 -16.55 7.80
N GLU A 203 29.03 -17.19 7.15
CA GLU A 203 29.70 -18.37 7.64
C GLU A 203 30.12 -18.17 9.10
N GLU A 204 29.83 -19.18 9.91
CA GLU A 204 30.21 -19.25 11.31
C GLU A 204 31.71 -19.58 11.39
N ASP A 205 32.57 -18.63 11.03
CA ASP A 205 34.00 -18.69 11.34
C ASP A 205 34.20 -18.13 12.75
N LEU A 206 33.84 -18.95 13.73
CA LEU A 206 34.25 -18.79 15.12
C LEU A 206 35.74 -19.11 15.28
N GLU A 207 36.61 -18.18 14.89
CA GLU A 207 37.96 -18.09 15.44
C GLU A 207 38.19 -16.73 16.12
N THR A 208 38.13 -16.77 17.46
CA THR A 208 38.82 -15.87 18.40
C THR A 208 38.35 -14.41 18.51
N ALA A 209 37.17 -14.22 19.10
CA ALA A 209 36.75 -12.94 19.67
C ALA A 209 37.53 -12.62 20.96
N ALA A 210 38.79 -12.19 20.84
CA ALA A 210 39.55 -11.61 21.95
C ALA A 210 40.60 -10.58 21.53
N GLU A 211 40.48 -9.90 20.38
CA GLU A 211 41.39 -8.79 20.07
C GLU A 211 40.89 -7.88 18.93
N LEU A 212 39.86 -7.05 19.14
CA LEU A 212 39.71 -5.79 18.36
C LEU A 212 38.73 -4.80 19.03
N ARG A 213 39.11 -4.27 20.18
CA ARG A 213 38.65 -2.92 20.57
C ARG A 213 39.66 -1.91 20.06
N LEU A 214 39.57 -1.51 18.79
CA LEU A 214 40.31 -0.34 18.29
C LEU A 214 39.66 0.21 17.01
N TYR A 215 38.83 1.26 17.16
CA TYR A 215 38.25 2.15 16.14
C TYR A 215 37.41 1.49 15.01
N PRO A 216 36.32 2.13 14.53
CA PRO A 216 35.71 1.71 13.27
C PRO A 216 36.74 1.97 12.17
N THR A 217 37.39 0.92 11.69
CA THR A 217 38.28 1.02 10.54
C THR A 217 37.42 1.21 9.30
N GLN A 218 37.80 2.18 8.48
CA GLN A 218 37.24 2.36 7.15
C GLN A 218 37.26 1.03 6.40
N ASP A 219 36.16 0.72 5.70
CA ASP A 219 36.08 -0.46 4.84
C ASP A 219 37.29 -0.47 3.87
N PRO A 220 38.15 -1.49 3.94
CA PRO A 220 39.37 -1.54 3.11
C PRO A 220 39.05 -1.72 1.63
N THR A 221 37.83 -2.13 1.29
CA THR A 221 37.39 -2.31 -0.10
C THR A 221 36.91 -1.02 -0.74
N MET A 222 36.59 0.01 0.05
CA MET A 222 36.08 1.31 -0.38
C MET A 222 37.19 2.26 -0.81
N GLU A 223 36.95 3.00 -1.89
CA GLU A 223 37.86 4.02 -2.40
C GLU A 223 38.10 5.13 -1.37
N THR A 224 39.36 5.57 -1.24
CA THR A 224 39.81 6.45 -0.15
C THR A 224 39.26 7.87 -0.23
N ASP A 225 39.15 8.42 -1.42
CA ASP A 225 38.63 9.77 -1.64
C ASP A 225 37.11 9.78 -1.44
N PHE A 226 36.40 8.77 -1.93
CA PHE A 226 34.98 8.55 -1.69
C PHE A 226 34.66 8.40 -0.21
N ALA A 227 35.44 7.61 0.53
CA ALA A 227 35.30 7.51 1.98
C ALA A 227 35.55 8.85 2.70
N SER A 228 36.43 9.69 2.16
CA SER A 228 36.70 11.03 2.70
C SER A 228 35.52 11.97 2.44
N ASP A 229 34.92 11.92 1.25
CA ASP A 229 33.70 12.67 0.91
C ASP A 229 32.52 12.25 1.81
N LEU A 230 32.35 10.94 2.05
CA LEU A 230 31.34 10.43 2.97
C LEU A 230 31.54 10.90 4.41
N LYS A 231 32.79 11.05 4.87
CA LYS A 231 33.09 11.63 6.21
C LYS A 231 32.75 13.12 6.29
N VAL A 232 32.78 13.86 5.18
CA VAL A 232 32.29 15.26 5.15
C VAL A 232 30.77 15.29 5.31
N ILE A 233 30.06 14.38 4.65
CA ILE A 233 28.60 14.24 4.74
C ILE A 233 28.17 13.74 6.13
N CYS A 234 28.91 12.76 6.67
CA CYS A 234 28.66 12.10 7.95
C CYS A 234 29.86 12.28 8.90
N PRO A 235 30.03 13.47 9.51
CA PRO A 235 31.23 13.80 10.29
C PRO A 235 31.31 13.08 11.64
N THR A 236 30.22 12.46 12.09
CA THR A 236 30.18 11.73 13.36
C THR A 236 29.39 10.44 13.20
N THR A 237 29.62 9.48 14.10
CA THR A 237 28.91 8.18 14.13
C THR A 237 27.41 8.30 14.40
N ASN A 238 26.92 9.48 14.79
CA ASN A 238 25.51 9.78 15.05
C ASN A 238 24.93 10.77 14.03
N SER A 239 25.58 10.94 12.87
CA SER A 239 25.05 11.79 11.80
C SER A 239 23.69 11.27 11.32
N THR A 240 22.72 12.17 11.16
CA THR A 240 21.41 11.86 10.55
C THR A 240 21.34 12.26 9.09
N ASN A 241 22.46 12.70 8.50
CA ASN A 241 22.53 13.08 7.10
C ASN A 241 22.40 11.83 6.22
N THR A 242 21.72 11.97 5.09
CA THR A 242 21.52 10.89 4.12
C THR A 242 22.36 11.16 2.89
N THR A 243 22.87 10.09 2.27
CA THR A 243 23.48 10.13 0.94
C THR A 243 22.77 9.13 0.02
N VAL A 244 23.00 9.24 -1.27
CA VAL A 244 22.41 8.39 -2.32
C VAL A 244 23.24 7.12 -2.50
N LEU A 245 22.60 6.02 -2.87
CA LEU A 245 23.27 4.73 -3.14
C LEU A 245 23.91 4.68 -4.53
N ASP A 246 23.27 5.30 -5.51
CA ASP A 246 23.81 5.56 -6.84
C ASP A 246 24.20 7.03 -6.92
N ILE A 247 25.50 7.31 -6.95
CA ILE A 247 26.02 8.68 -6.95
C ILE A 247 26.07 9.29 -8.35
N ARG A 248 25.91 8.48 -9.40
CA ARG A 248 25.96 8.93 -10.80
C ARG A 248 24.59 9.29 -11.33
N THR A 249 23.59 8.47 -11.03
CA THR A 249 22.20 8.64 -11.50
C THR A 249 21.17 8.34 -10.41
N PRO A 250 21.11 9.13 -9.32
CA PRO A 250 20.34 8.79 -8.11
C PRO A 250 18.83 8.58 -8.31
N ASN A 251 18.29 9.05 -9.42
CA ASN A 251 16.86 9.03 -9.74
C ASN A 251 16.54 8.21 -11.00
N GLN A 252 17.49 7.43 -11.52
CA GLN A 252 17.28 6.55 -12.67
C GLN A 252 17.42 5.10 -12.26
N PHE A 253 16.66 4.23 -12.94
CA PHE A 253 16.85 2.80 -12.84
C PHE A 253 17.71 2.36 -14.02
N ASP A 254 19.01 2.24 -13.80
CA ASP A 254 19.98 1.85 -14.81
C ASP A 254 21.15 1.06 -14.19
N ASN A 255 22.23 0.87 -14.95
CA ASN A 255 23.36 0.07 -14.50
C ASN A 255 24.43 0.85 -13.71
N LYS A 256 24.24 2.14 -13.44
CA LYS A 256 25.30 2.98 -12.84
C LYS A 256 25.63 2.61 -11.41
N TYR A 257 24.67 2.05 -10.68
CA TYR A 257 24.94 1.37 -9.40
C TYR A 257 26.08 0.35 -9.52
N TYR A 258 26.09 -0.53 -10.54
CA TYR A 258 27.17 -1.50 -10.71
C TYR A 258 28.49 -0.84 -11.12
N VAL A 259 28.42 0.25 -11.88
CA VAL A 259 29.61 1.06 -12.18
C VAL A 259 30.18 1.64 -10.88
N ASP A 260 29.35 2.03 -9.90
CA ASP A 260 29.80 2.58 -8.61
C ASP A 260 30.56 1.50 -7.84
N LEU A 261 30.04 0.27 -7.81
CA LEU A 261 30.71 -0.87 -7.18
C LEU A 261 32.07 -1.20 -7.81
N VAL A 262 32.17 -1.17 -9.15
CA VAL A 262 33.45 -1.37 -9.87
C VAL A 262 34.48 -0.30 -9.48
N HIS A 263 34.02 0.93 -9.21
CA HIS A 263 34.89 2.03 -8.78
C HIS A 263 35.16 2.03 -7.27
N ARG A 264 34.70 1.00 -6.55
CA ARG A 264 34.81 0.90 -5.09
C ARG A 264 34.06 2.00 -4.33
N GLN A 265 32.96 2.47 -4.93
CA GLN A 265 32.11 3.55 -4.44
C GLN A 265 30.77 3.04 -3.89
N GLY A 266 30.67 1.76 -3.50
CA GLY A 266 29.51 1.21 -2.82
C GLY A 266 29.36 1.78 -1.41
N LEU A 267 28.17 2.27 -1.05
CA LEU A 267 27.92 2.86 0.27
C LEU A 267 27.92 1.83 1.40
N PHE A 268 27.38 0.65 1.13
CA PHE A 268 27.33 -0.46 2.09
C PHE A 268 28.43 -1.48 1.79
N THR A 269 29.09 -1.99 2.83
CA THR A 269 30.08 -3.06 2.70
C THR A 269 29.50 -4.27 1.97
N SER A 270 28.25 -4.66 2.29
CA SER A 270 27.55 -5.75 1.61
C SER A 270 27.37 -5.53 0.11
N ASP A 271 27.22 -4.27 -0.31
CA ASP A 271 27.07 -3.91 -1.73
C ASP A 271 28.43 -3.97 -2.42
N GLN A 272 29.47 -3.46 -1.74
CA GLN A 272 30.83 -3.49 -2.24
C GLN A 272 31.37 -4.92 -2.35
N ASP A 273 30.92 -5.81 -1.46
CA ASP A 273 31.20 -7.25 -1.47
C ASP A 273 30.69 -7.93 -2.74
N LEU A 274 29.61 -7.42 -3.38
CA LEU A 274 29.16 -7.95 -4.67
C LEU A 274 30.24 -7.84 -5.75
N TYR A 275 31.09 -6.81 -5.69
CA TYR A 275 32.20 -6.66 -6.62
C TYR A 275 33.47 -7.37 -6.15
N THR A 276 33.73 -7.42 -4.84
CA THR A 276 34.98 -8.02 -4.32
C THR A 276 34.90 -9.51 -4.09
N ASP A 277 33.71 -10.12 -4.07
CA ASP A 277 33.52 -11.57 -4.04
C ASP A 277 33.75 -12.16 -5.44
N ASP A 278 34.68 -13.12 -5.54
CA ASP A 278 35.08 -13.78 -6.79
C ASP A 278 33.89 -14.41 -7.54
N ARG A 279 32.82 -14.81 -6.84
CA ARG A 279 31.65 -15.46 -7.44
C ARG A 279 30.74 -14.47 -8.18
N THR A 280 30.76 -13.21 -7.77
CA THR A 280 29.87 -12.16 -8.29
C THR A 280 30.61 -11.07 -9.05
N HIS A 281 31.94 -10.99 -8.91
CA HIS A 281 32.82 -10.04 -9.58
C HIS A 281 32.52 -9.87 -11.07
N ASP A 282 32.62 -10.96 -11.84
CA ASP A 282 32.41 -10.94 -13.31
C ASP A 282 30.99 -10.52 -13.70
N ILE A 283 30.00 -10.84 -12.85
CA ILE A 283 28.60 -10.47 -13.08
C ILE A 283 28.44 -8.95 -12.89
N VAL A 284 29.03 -8.40 -11.82
CA VAL A 284 29.03 -6.97 -11.55
C VAL A 284 29.74 -6.20 -12.67
N GLU A 285 30.91 -6.68 -13.15
CA GLU A 285 31.59 -6.07 -14.30
C GLU A 285 30.72 -6.12 -15.57
N SER A 286 30.08 -7.26 -15.82
CA SER A 286 29.21 -7.42 -16.99
C SER A 286 28.03 -6.46 -16.95
N PHE A 287 27.39 -6.29 -15.79
CA PHE A 287 26.27 -5.34 -15.62
C PHE A 287 26.75 -3.89 -15.71
N ALA A 288 27.90 -3.55 -15.13
CA ALA A 288 28.47 -2.21 -15.23
C ALA A 288 28.77 -1.81 -16.69
N ASN A 289 29.19 -2.77 -17.52
CA ASN A 289 29.54 -2.53 -18.92
C ASN A 289 28.34 -2.61 -19.88
N ASP A 290 27.29 -3.36 -19.55
CA ASP A 290 26.12 -3.56 -20.41
C ASP A 290 24.80 -3.39 -19.66
N GLN A 291 24.13 -2.26 -19.93
CA GLN A 291 22.83 -1.93 -19.34
C GLN A 291 21.71 -2.87 -19.81
N ASN A 292 21.75 -3.32 -21.06
CA ASN A 292 20.70 -4.21 -21.58
C ASN A 292 20.82 -5.58 -20.91
N LEU A 293 22.03 -6.06 -20.71
CA LEU A 293 22.29 -7.30 -19.97
C LEU A 293 21.81 -7.18 -18.52
N PHE A 294 22.09 -6.05 -17.85
CA PHE A 294 21.55 -5.79 -16.51
C PHE A 294 20.02 -5.89 -16.50
N PHE A 295 19.32 -5.18 -17.39
CA PHE A 295 17.86 -5.20 -17.43
C PHE A 295 17.30 -6.60 -17.73
N GLU A 296 17.88 -7.33 -18.69
CA GLU A 296 17.47 -8.70 -19.01
C GLU A 296 17.59 -9.63 -17.80
N LYS A 297 18.73 -9.57 -17.10
CA LYS A 297 18.97 -10.41 -15.91
C LYS A 297 18.14 -9.96 -14.72
N PHE A 298 17.90 -8.65 -14.56
CA PHE A 298 17.03 -8.12 -13.53
C PHE A 298 15.60 -8.66 -13.68
N VAL A 299 15.02 -8.62 -14.90
CA VAL A 299 13.69 -9.19 -15.17
C VAL A 299 13.67 -10.69 -14.87
N SER A 300 14.69 -11.42 -15.33
CA SER A 300 14.81 -12.86 -15.09
C SER A 300 14.88 -13.20 -13.59
N ALA A 301 15.62 -12.40 -12.82
CA ALA A 301 15.73 -12.57 -11.37
C ALA A 301 14.40 -12.30 -10.67
N MET A 302 13.68 -11.24 -11.06
CA MET A 302 12.36 -10.91 -10.51
C MET A 302 11.33 -12.02 -10.79
N ILE A 303 11.34 -12.61 -11.99
CA ILE A 303 10.48 -13.77 -12.30
C ILE A 303 10.83 -14.97 -11.42
N LYS A 304 12.12 -15.30 -11.30
CA LYS A 304 12.58 -16.41 -10.46
C LYS A 304 12.20 -16.21 -9.00
N MET A 305 12.41 -15.01 -8.45
CA MET A 305 12.00 -14.69 -7.08
C MET A 305 10.49 -14.81 -6.90
N GLY A 306 9.70 -14.36 -7.87
CA GLY A 306 8.25 -14.52 -7.88
C GLY A 306 7.78 -15.98 -7.95
N GLN A 307 8.65 -16.91 -8.35
CA GLN A 307 8.37 -18.35 -8.42
C GLN A 307 8.92 -19.13 -7.22
N LEU A 308 9.67 -18.50 -6.31
CA LEU A 308 10.19 -19.17 -5.12
C LEU A 308 9.05 -19.57 -4.19
N SER A 309 9.01 -20.86 -3.84
CA SER A 309 8.03 -21.43 -2.92
C SER A 309 6.57 -21.26 -3.35
N VAL A 310 6.31 -21.00 -4.63
CA VAL A 310 4.95 -20.99 -5.18
C VAL A 310 4.43 -22.42 -5.28
N LEU A 311 3.26 -22.66 -4.69
CA LEU A 311 2.58 -23.94 -4.79
C LEU A 311 1.97 -24.06 -6.19
N THR A 312 2.46 -25.00 -7.00
CA THR A 312 1.99 -25.26 -8.37
C THR A 312 1.38 -26.66 -8.51
N GLY A 313 0.49 -26.84 -9.48
CA GLY A 313 -0.27 -28.09 -9.68
C GLY A 313 -1.10 -28.47 -8.45
N GLY A 314 -1.26 -29.77 -8.18
CA GLY A 314 -2.01 -30.27 -7.03
C GLY A 314 -1.40 -30.01 -5.64
N LYS A 315 -0.27 -29.29 -5.56
CA LYS A 315 0.37 -28.91 -4.29
C LYS A 315 -0.21 -27.62 -3.69
N GLY A 316 -1.08 -26.92 -4.43
CA GLY A 316 -1.78 -25.71 -4.00
C GLY A 316 -3.17 -25.60 -4.63
N GLU A 317 -3.90 -24.56 -4.29
CA GLU A 317 -5.19 -24.24 -4.90
C GLU A 317 -5.22 -22.78 -5.35
N ILE A 318 -5.92 -22.50 -6.45
CA ILE A 318 -6.22 -21.14 -6.85
C ILE A 318 -7.40 -20.67 -6.00
N ARG A 319 -7.13 -19.74 -5.08
CA ARG A 319 -8.16 -19.20 -4.20
C ARG A 319 -8.85 -18.02 -4.89
N ALA A 320 -10.17 -18.11 -5.05
CA ALA A 320 -10.98 -16.94 -5.45
C ALA A 320 -10.98 -15.85 -4.36
N ASN A 321 -10.67 -16.24 -3.11
CA ASN A 321 -10.46 -15.34 -1.99
C ASN A 321 -9.14 -15.69 -1.28
N CYS A 322 -8.13 -14.82 -1.38
CA CYS A 322 -6.79 -15.06 -0.82
C CYS A 322 -6.74 -15.18 0.73
N SER A 323 -7.84 -14.90 1.43
CA SER A 323 -7.94 -14.99 2.88
C SER A 323 -8.54 -16.31 3.40
N VAL A 324 -9.12 -17.14 2.53
CA VAL A 324 -9.85 -18.36 2.96
C VAL A 324 -9.49 -19.51 2.03
N ARG A 325 -9.22 -20.69 2.60
CA ARG A 325 -9.07 -21.92 1.80
C ARG A 325 -10.40 -22.23 1.09
N ASN A 326 -10.38 -22.61 -0.17
CA ASN A 326 -11.59 -23.04 -0.85
C ASN A 326 -12.22 -24.18 -0.03
N SER A 327 -13.54 -24.15 0.17
CA SER A 327 -14.23 -25.24 0.86
C SER A 327 -14.12 -26.51 0.03
N ASP A 328 -13.99 -27.68 0.67
CA ASP A 328 -13.76 -29.03 0.08
C ASP A 328 -14.85 -29.52 -0.91
N ASN A 329 -15.74 -28.64 -1.38
CA ASN A 329 -16.89 -28.94 -2.22
C ASN A 329 -17.04 -28.00 -3.43
N LEU A 330 -15.94 -27.41 -3.90
CA LEU A 330 -15.89 -26.72 -5.19
C LEU A 330 -14.85 -27.41 -6.06
N ASP A 331 -15.34 -28.28 -6.95
CA ASP A 331 -14.61 -28.73 -8.13
C ASP A 331 -14.30 -27.51 -9.01
N LEU A 332 -13.26 -26.76 -8.65
CA LEU A 332 -12.58 -25.86 -9.56
C LEU A 332 -11.57 -26.69 -10.32
N VAL A 333 -12.08 -27.41 -11.33
CA VAL A 333 -11.28 -28.02 -12.38
C VAL A 333 -10.36 -26.94 -12.95
N SER A 334 -9.07 -27.22 -12.90
CA SER A 334 -7.98 -26.39 -13.38
C SER A 334 -8.17 -26.00 -14.85
N VAL A 335 -8.45 -24.73 -15.13
CA VAL A 335 -8.40 -24.16 -16.50
C VAL A 335 -6.96 -23.78 -16.87
N VAL A 336 -5.98 -24.65 -16.58
CA VAL A 336 -4.57 -24.37 -16.92
C VAL A 336 -3.85 -25.56 -17.56
N GLU A 337 -4.59 -26.55 -18.07
CA GLU A 337 -4.00 -27.69 -18.78
C GLU A 337 -4.32 -27.76 -20.28
N GLU A 338 -4.93 -26.74 -20.89
CA GLU A 338 -5.19 -26.74 -22.34
C GLU A 338 -4.37 -25.75 -23.18
N ASP A 339 -3.61 -24.83 -22.58
CA ASP A 339 -2.87 -23.80 -23.34
C ASP A 339 -1.33 -23.97 -23.35
N LEU A 340 -0.80 -25.09 -22.85
CA LEU A 340 0.64 -25.38 -22.91
C LEU A 340 1.06 -26.33 -24.05
N GLU A 341 0.12 -26.98 -24.74
CA GLU A 341 0.44 -27.79 -25.95
C GLU A 341 0.37 -26.97 -27.25
N THR A 342 -0.29 -25.82 -27.28
CA THR A 342 -0.37 -24.96 -28.49
C THR A 342 0.78 -23.95 -28.62
N ALA A 343 1.62 -23.78 -27.59
CA ALA A 343 2.81 -22.92 -27.65
C ALA A 343 4.09 -23.65 -28.13
N ALA A 344 4.04 -24.98 -28.32
CA ALA A 344 5.18 -25.77 -28.81
C ALA A 344 5.16 -26.02 -30.33
N GLU A 345 4.15 -25.52 -31.08
CA GLU A 345 4.06 -25.66 -32.55
C GLU A 345 4.03 -24.32 -33.31
N LEU A 346 4.61 -23.26 -32.75
CA LEU A 346 4.99 -22.08 -33.52
C LEU A 346 6.50 -21.85 -33.40
N ARG A 347 7.18 -22.26 -34.47
CA ARG A 347 8.61 -22.14 -34.78
C ARG A 347 9.20 -20.76 -34.48
#